data_AF-A0A224YAI8-F1
#
_entry.id   AF-A0A224YAI8-F1
#
_cell.length_a   1.000
_cell.length_b   1.000
_cell.length_c   1.000
_cell.angle_alpha   90.00
_cell.angle_beta   90.00
_cell.angle_gamma   90.00
#
_symmetry.space_group_name_H-M   'P 1'
#
loop_
_entity.id
_entity.type
_entity.pdbx_description
1 polymer ?
#
loop_
_entity_poly.entity_id
_entity_poly.type
_entity_poly.pdbx_seq_one_letter_code
_entity_poly.pdbx_strand_id
1 'polypeptide(L)'
;MTKFRTYLVVLITATLFLAELSWQATPYKKGKCYFKGKFYEPGEKIYTKPCSIWSCIKTSSTHSYVFGKTCPLPAIRPGCKLSPTKEGIFPKCCPDILCP
;
A
#
# COMPACT_ATOMS: atom_id res chain seq x y z
N MET A 1 48.03 19.69 -8.08
CA MET A 1 47.43 18.36 -7.77
C MET A 1 46.28 18.40 -6.74
N THR A 2 45.99 19.53 -6.10
CA THR A 2 44.91 19.67 -5.08
C THR A 2 43.49 19.73 -5.67
N LYS A 3 43.32 20.38 -6.82
CA LYS A 3 42.01 20.62 -7.45
C LYS A 3 41.29 19.34 -7.92
N PHE A 4 42.05 18.34 -8.36
CA PHE A 4 41.52 17.06 -8.84
C PHE A 4 41.02 16.17 -7.68
N ARG A 5 41.70 16.27 -6.53
CA ARG A 5 41.36 15.52 -5.31
C ARG A 5 40.05 16.00 -4.69
N THR A 6 39.78 17.30 -4.73
CA THR A 6 38.52 17.88 -4.26
C THR A 6 37.32 17.44 -5.10
N TYR A 7 37.46 17.42 -6.44
CA TYR A 7 36.41 16.96 -7.35
C TYR A 7 36.06 15.48 -7.15
N LEU A 8 37.06 14.63 -6.95
CA LEU A 8 36.87 13.21 -6.65
C LEU A 8 36.09 13.00 -5.35
N VAL A 9 36.40 13.75 -4.30
CA VAL A 9 35.70 13.66 -3.01
C VAL A 9 34.23 14.08 -3.15
N VAL A 10 33.95 15.18 -3.87
CA VAL A 10 32.57 15.66 -4.09
C VAL A 10 31.75 14.68 -4.93
N LEU A 11 32.35 14.06 -5.95
CA LEU A 11 31.67 13.06 -6.78
C LEU A 11 31.34 11.78 -5.98
N ILE A 12 32.24 11.33 -5.11
CA ILE A 12 32.02 10.14 -4.27
C ILE A 12 30.96 10.40 -3.20
N THR A 13 30.94 11.58 -2.57
CA THR A 13 29.91 11.90 -1.57
C THR A 13 28.54 12.10 -2.21
N ALA A 14 28.46 12.72 -3.40
CA ALA A 14 27.20 12.89 -4.12
C ALA A 14 26.59 11.54 -4.55
N THR A 15 27.39 10.57 -5.00
CA THR A 15 26.89 9.25 -5.38
C THR A 15 26.45 8.41 -4.19
N LEU A 16 27.14 8.50 -3.05
CA LEU A 16 26.76 7.82 -1.81
C LEU A 16 25.42 8.36 -1.24
N PHE A 17 25.21 9.69 -1.28
CA PHE A 17 23.95 10.29 -0.84
C PHE A 17 22.74 9.92 -1.73
N LEU A 18 22.96 9.71 -3.03
CA LEU A 18 21.89 9.28 -3.95
C LEU A 18 21.47 7.81 -3.74
N ALA A 19 22.37 6.96 -3.24
CA ALA A 19 22.07 5.54 -3.02
C ALA A 19 21.10 5.31 -1.86
N GLU A 20 21.17 6.12 -0.80
CA GLU A 20 20.34 5.95 0.41
C GLU A 20 18.85 6.22 0.21
N LEU A 21 18.48 7.00 -0.83
CA LEU A 21 17.07 7.36 -1.09
C LEU A 21 16.24 6.24 -1.76
N SER A 22 16.83 5.11 -2.14
CA SER A 22 16.22 4.23 -3.16
C SER A 22 15.72 2.86 -2.72
N TRP A 23 15.99 2.38 -1.49
CA TRP A 23 15.55 1.02 -1.10
C TRP A 23 15.16 0.89 0.37
N GLN A 24 13.94 1.29 0.72
CA GLN A 24 13.25 0.58 1.80
C GLN A 24 12.78 -0.78 1.24
N ALA A 25 13.65 -1.78 1.30
CA ALA A 25 13.27 -3.16 1.04
C ALA A 25 12.11 -3.52 1.99
N THR A 26 11.00 -4.00 1.44
CA THR A 26 9.91 -4.48 2.28
C THR A 26 10.40 -5.70 3.07
N PRO A 27 10.18 -5.75 4.40
CA PRO A 27 10.65 -6.88 5.19
C PRO A 27 9.91 -8.15 4.74
N TYR A 28 10.69 -9.20 4.46
CA TYR A 28 10.19 -10.47 3.95
C TYR A 28 10.08 -11.51 5.07
N LYS A 29 8.96 -12.25 5.09
CA LYS A 29 8.80 -13.44 5.92
C LYS A 29 8.14 -14.52 5.10
N LYS A 30 8.79 -15.69 5.04
CA LYS A 30 8.37 -16.82 4.21
C LYS A 30 6.91 -17.17 4.42
N GLY A 31 6.14 -17.12 3.33
CA GLY A 31 4.72 -17.50 3.29
C GLY A 31 3.76 -16.54 3.98
N LYS A 32 4.21 -15.36 4.43
CA LYS A 32 3.37 -14.34 5.07
C LYS A 32 3.31 -13.07 4.24
N CYS A 33 2.20 -12.35 4.34
CA CYS A 33 2.06 -11.05 3.69
C CYS A 33 2.53 -9.92 4.61
N TYR A 34 3.35 -9.00 4.10
CA TYR A 34 3.63 -7.75 4.77
C TYR A 34 2.68 -6.65 4.28
N PHE A 35 1.92 -6.05 5.19
CA PHE A 35 0.98 -5.00 4.86
C PHE A 35 0.89 -3.96 5.99
N LYS A 36 1.01 -2.67 5.67
CA LYS A 36 0.92 -1.55 6.64
C LYS A 36 1.69 -1.79 7.95
N GLY A 37 2.94 -2.26 7.87
CA GLY A 37 3.82 -2.44 9.02
C GLY A 37 3.67 -3.76 9.77
N LYS A 38 2.79 -4.68 9.33
CA LYS A 38 2.52 -5.95 10.02
C LYS A 38 2.57 -7.14 9.07
N PHE A 39 2.88 -8.31 9.63
CA PHE A 39 2.80 -9.59 8.93
C PHE A 39 1.46 -10.27 9.19
N TYR A 40 0.88 -10.84 8.14
CA TYR A 40 -0.41 -11.54 8.16
C TYR A 40 -0.26 -12.96 7.61
N GLU A 41 -0.99 -13.90 8.19
CA GLU A 41 -1.06 -15.26 7.67
C GLU A 41 -1.93 -15.34 6.42
N PRO A 42 -1.66 -16.27 5.50
CA PRO A 42 -2.56 -16.57 4.39
C PRO A 42 -3.98 -16.88 4.87
N GLY A 43 -4.97 -16.27 4.21
CA GLY A 43 -6.38 -16.38 4.55
C GLY A 43 -6.88 -15.33 5.54
N GLU A 44 -5.99 -14.58 6.20
CA GLU A 44 -6.40 -13.49 7.08
C GLU A 44 -7.05 -12.34 6.31
N LYS A 45 -8.15 -11.82 6.88
CA LYS A 45 -8.85 -10.62 6.39
C LYS A 45 -8.39 -9.42 7.19
N ILE A 46 -7.96 -8.38 6.48
CA ILE A 46 -7.41 -7.16 7.06
C ILE A 46 -8.36 -6.01 6.72
N TYR A 47 -9.04 -5.47 7.74
CA TYR A 47 -9.94 -4.35 7.56
C TYR A 47 -9.19 -3.04 7.82
N THR A 48 -9.24 -2.11 6.86
CA THR A 48 -8.57 -0.81 7.04
C THR A 48 -9.48 0.37 6.73
N LYS A 49 -9.07 1.54 7.24
CA LYS A 49 -9.63 2.83 6.84
C LYS A 49 -8.76 3.47 5.72
N PRO A 50 -9.36 4.16 4.75
CA PRO A 50 -10.81 4.25 4.49
C PRO A 50 -11.40 2.88 4.05
N CYS A 51 -12.71 2.70 4.27
CA CYS A 51 -13.46 1.43 4.23
C CYS A 51 -12.98 0.44 3.15
N SER A 52 -12.13 -0.51 3.55
CA SER A 52 -11.53 -1.50 2.66
C SER A 52 -11.29 -2.81 3.38
N ILE A 53 -11.26 -3.89 2.59
CA ILE A 53 -10.85 -5.21 3.03
C ILE A 53 -9.68 -5.68 2.19
N TRP A 54 -8.69 -6.26 2.85
CA TRP A 54 -7.56 -6.91 2.21
C TRP A 54 -7.50 -8.36 2.64
N SER A 55 -6.89 -9.20 1.82
CA SER A 55 -6.69 -10.60 2.11
C SER A 55 -5.27 -11.00 1.74
N CYS A 56 -4.60 -11.69 2.65
CA CYS A 56 -3.33 -12.31 2.34
C CYS A 56 -3.58 -13.62 1.58
N ILE A 57 -3.07 -13.71 0.35
CA ILE A 57 -3.25 -14.87 -0.52
C ILE A 57 -1.89 -15.54 -0.71
N LYS A 58 -1.83 -16.84 -0.42
CA LYS A 58 -0.65 -17.67 -0.68
C LYS A 58 -0.68 -18.17 -2.10
N THR A 59 0.39 -17.93 -2.85
CA THR A 59 0.58 -18.49 -4.20
C THR A 59 1.48 -19.72 -4.18
N SER A 60 2.44 -19.78 -3.26
CA SER A 60 3.32 -20.94 -3.06
C SER A 60 3.80 -21.04 -1.61
N SER A 61 4.61 -22.04 -1.27
CA SER A 61 5.21 -22.17 0.06
C SER A 61 6.09 -20.99 0.48
N THR A 62 6.57 -20.19 -0.48
CA THR A 62 7.47 -19.05 -0.26
C THR A 62 6.86 -17.71 -0.65
N HIS A 63 5.83 -17.71 -1.50
CA HIS A 63 5.24 -16.50 -2.04
C HIS A 63 3.79 -16.31 -1.57
N SER A 64 3.51 -15.08 -1.20
CA SER A 64 2.19 -14.60 -0.82
C SER A 64 2.07 -13.13 -1.19
N TYR A 65 0.86 -12.69 -1.51
CA TYR A 65 0.58 -11.30 -1.87
C TYR A 65 -0.70 -10.83 -1.18
N VAL A 66 -0.84 -9.52 -1.07
CA VAL A 66 -2.04 -8.90 -0.49
C VAL A 66 -2.95 -8.49 -1.64
N PHE A 67 -4.21 -8.91 -1.59
CA PHE A 67 -5.25 -8.46 -2.52
C PHE A 67 -6.30 -7.64 -1.79
N GLY A 68 -6.65 -6.48 -2.34
CA GLY A 68 -7.58 -5.53 -1.72
C GLY A 68 -8.86 -5.33 -2.49
N LYS A 69 -9.94 -5.04 -1.76
CA LYS A 69 -11.17 -4.47 -2.31
C LYS A 69 -11.52 -3.21 -1.53
N THR A 70 -11.81 -2.15 -2.27
CA THR A 70 -12.38 -0.90 -1.76
C THR A 70 -13.86 -0.85 -2.07
N CYS A 71 -14.56 0.13 -1.49
CA CYS A 71 -15.96 0.37 -1.85
C CYS A 71 -16.08 0.63 -3.36
N PRO A 72 -17.10 0.07 -4.02
CA PRO A 72 -17.35 0.35 -5.42
C PRO A 72 -17.55 1.85 -5.59
N LEU A 73 -16.87 2.44 -6.59
CA LEU A 73 -17.18 3.76 -7.10
C LEU A 73 -18.00 3.55 -8.38
N PRO A 74 -19.32 3.31 -8.28
CA PRO A 74 -20.17 3.26 -9.45
C PRO A 74 -20.05 4.61 -10.18
N ALA A 75 -20.09 4.59 -11.51
CA ALA A 75 -20.20 5.81 -12.31
C ALA A 75 -21.42 6.58 -11.81
N ILE A 76 -21.18 7.68 -11.08
CA ILE A 76 -22.24 8.49 -10.49
C ILE A 76 -23.02 9.08 -11.65
N ARG A 77 -24.26 8.61 -11.84
CA ARG A 77 -25.16 9.18 -12.86
C ARG A 77 -25.45 10.64 -12.51
N PRO A 78 -25.67 11.52 -13.51
CA PRO A 78 -26.08 12.89 -13.27
C PRO A 78 -27.28 12.96 -12.31
N GLY A 79 -27.18 13.78 -11.28
CA GLY A 79 -28.23 13.93 -10.25
C GLY A 79 -28.05 13.03 -9.01
N CYS A 80 -27.23 11.98 -9.06
CA CYS A 80 -26.97 11.14 -7.90
C CYS A 80 -25.80 11.68 -7.04
N LYS A 81 -25.81 11.38 -5.74
CA LYS A 81 -24.76 11.71 -4.77
C LYS A 81 -24.38 10.46 -3.98
N LEU A 82 -23.15 10.43 -3.48
CA LEU A 82 -22.74 9.40 -2.51
C LEU A 82 -23.21 9.81 -1.12
N SER A 83 -23.72 8.85 -0.34
CA SER A 83 -23.93 9.07 1.08
C SER A 83 -22.58 9.31 1.78
N PRO A 84 -22.57 9.93 2.96
CA PRO A 84 -21.37 9.94 3.81
C PRO A 84 -20.86 8.52 4.08
N THR A 85 -19.57 8.42 4.40
CA THR A 85 -18.98 7.13 4.83
C THR A 85 -19.68 6.68 6.11
N LYS A 86 -20.15 5.43 6.13
CA LYS A 86 -20.84 4.85 7.28
C LYS A 86 -19.85 4.30 8.30
N GLU A 87 -20.28 4.21 9.56
CA GLU A 87 -19.52 3.48 10.58
C GLU A 87 -19.52 1.97 10.29
N GLY A 88 -18.54 1.26 10.89
CA GLY A 88 -18.38 -0.19 10.75
C GLY A 88 -17.21 -0.63 9.85
N ILE A 89 -17.28 -1.90 9.45
CA ILE A 89 -16.27 -2.62 8.64
C ILE A 89 -16.79 -2.88 7.22
N PHE A 90 -15.87 -3.08 6.27
CA PHE A 90 -16.23 -3.39 4.90
C PHE A 90 -17.09 -4.67 4.82
N PRO A 91 -18.16 -4.72 3.99
CA PRO A 91 -18.65 -3.67 3.08
C PRO A 91 -19.67 -2.71 3.73
N LYS A 92 -20.03 -2.90 5.01
CA LYS A 92 -21.07 -2.11 5.69
C LYS A 92 -20.72 -0.62 5.82
N CYS A 93 -19.43 -0.29 5.91
CA CYS A 93 -18.98 1.10 5.93
C CYS A 93 -18.97 1.80 4.57
N CYS A 94 -19.37 1.14 3.48
CA CYS A 94 -19.37 1.74 2.16
C CYS A 94 -20.51 2.75 1.99
N PRO A 95 -20.27 3.84 1.23
CA PRO A 95 -21.31 4.80 0.90
C PRO A 95 -22.34 4.19 -0.07
N ASP A 96 -23.59 4.61 0.07
CA ASP A 96 -24.65 4.28 -0.89
C ASP A 96 -24.73 5.36 -1.97
N ILE A 97 -25.35 5.01 -3.11
CA ILE A 97 -25.76 6.01 -4.10
C ILE A 97 -27.16 6.49 -3.74
N LEU A 98 -27.30 7.79 -3.52
CA LEU A 98 -28.57 8.48 -3.33
C LEU A 98 -28.90 9.22 -4.63
N CYS A 99 -29.96 8.81 -5.31
CA CYS A 99 -30.49 9.50 -6.48
C CYS A 99 -31.86 10.12 -6.11
N PRO A 100 -32.22 11.28 -6.68
CA PRO A 100 -33.54 11.88 -6.50
C PRO A 100 -34.66 10.97 -7.03
#